data_AF-A0A523C1U8-F1
#
_entry.id   AF-A0A523C1U8-F1
#
_cell.length_a   1.000
_cell.length_b   1.000
_cell.length_c   1.000
_cell.angle_alpha   90.00
_cell.angle_beta   90.00
_cell.angle_gamma   90.00
#
_symmetry.space_group_name_H-M   'P 1'
#
loop_
_entity.id
_entity.type
_entity.pdbx_description
1 polymer ?
#
loop_
_entity_poly.entity_id
_entity_poly.type
_entity_poly.pdbx_seq_one_letter_code
_entity_poly.pdbx_strand_id
1 'polypeptide(L)'
;MSETRMLHIRFPAGMVDQMAAYLKSHGVNRNSFIVDAVAEKLRREMQVKSFKETQGALAPEDAPEWASSTGAEWVEKVRDKDRMVLPWDI
;
A
#
# COMPACT_ATOMS: atom_id res chain seq x y z
N MET A 1 26.32 -10.24 3.49
CA MET A 1 26.49 -10.03 2.03
C MET A 1 25.13 -9.70 1.46
N SER A 2 24.94 -8.60 0.73
CA SER A 2 23.60 -8.20 0.30
C SER A 2 23.07 -9.16 -0.77
N GLU A 3 22.00 -9.89 -0.48
CA GLU A 3 21.30 -10.78 -1.41
C GLU A 3 20.59 -9.98 -2.52
N THR A 4 21.35 -9.50 -3.50
CA THR A 4 20.80 -8.82 -4.68
C THR A 4 21.06 -9.67 -5.92
N ARG A 5 20.07 -9.74 -6.82
CA ARG A 5 20.19 -10.40 -8.12
C ARG A 5 19.96 -9.39 -9.23
N MET A 6 20.76 -9.46 -10.28
CA MET A 6 20.61 -8.60 -11.46
C MET A 6 19.41 -9.07 -12.30
N LEU A 7 18.54 -8.14 -12.67
CA LEU A 7 17.39 -8.38 -13.54
C LEU A 7 17.50 -7.50 -14.80
N HIS A 8 17.53 -8.11 -15.97
CA HIS A 8 17.57 -7.39 -17.23
C HIS A 8 16.15 -7.13 -17.75
N ILE A 9 15.75 -5.85 -17.81
CA ILE A 9 14.40 -5.42 -18.20
C ILE A 9 14.50 -4.45 -19.38
N ARG A 10 13.67 -4.67 -20.40
CA ARG A 10 13.52 -3.73 -21.51
C ARG A 10 12.54 -2.62 -21.13
N PHE A 11 12.97 -1.37 -21.27
CA PHE A 11 12.14 -0.19 -21.10
C PHE A 11 11.85 0.48 -22.45
N PRO A 12 10.66 1.08 -22.64
CA PRO A 12 10.41 1.95 -23.79
C PRO A 12 11.39 3.13 -23.80
N ALA A 13 11.99 3.44 -24.94
CA ALA A 13 13.03 4.47 -25.06
C ALA A 13 12.57 5.84 -24.51
N GLY A 14 11.39 6.32 -24.92
CA GLY A 14 10.87 7.61 -24.44
C GLY A 14 10.64 7.65 -22.92
N MET A 15 10.33 6.52 -22.29
CA MET A 15 10.20 6.43 -20.84
C MET A 15 11.57 6.52 -20.15
N VAL A 16 12.61 5.92 -20.74
CA VAL A 16 13.99 6.05 -20.25
C VAL A 16 14.43 7.50 -20.30
N ASP A 17 14.14 8.20 -21.39
CA ASP A 17 14.51 9.61 -21.57
C ASP A 17 13.79 10.51 -20.56
N GLN A 18 12.48 10.32 -20.40
CA GLN A 18 11.67 11.06 -19.43
C GLN A 18 12.15 10.81 -17.99
N MET A 19 12.39 9.55 -17.62
CA MET A 19 12.92 9.18 -16.32
C MET A 19 14.31 9.80 -16.10
N ALA A 20 15.20 9.75 -17.10
CA ALA A 20 16.53 10.33 -16.99
C ALA A 20 16.49 11.85 -16.76
N ALA A 21 15.61 12.56 -17.46
CA ALA A 21 15.41 13.99 -17.25
C ALA A 21 14.92 14.30 -15.83
N TYR A 22 13.91 13.56 -15.35
CA TYR A 22 13.37 13.70 -13.99
C TYR A 22 14.42 13.43 -12.91
N LEU A 23 15.15 12.32 -13.01
CA LEU A 23 16.17 11.95 -12.03
C LEU A 23 17.30 12.98 -11.97
N LYS A 24 17.70 13.53 -13.13
CA LYS A 24 18.70 14.59 -13.20
C LYS A 24 18.25 15.86 -12.50
N SER A 25 17.00 16.28 -12.67
CA SER A 25 16.50 17.51 -12.05
C SER A 25 16.28 17.39 -10.54
N HIS A 26 16.07 16.17 -10.03
CA HIS A 26 15.80 15.92 -8.60
C HIS A 26 16.99 15.31 -7.84
N GLY A 27 18.11 15.04 -8.51
CA GLY A 27 19.30 14.44 -7.88
C GLY A 27 19.06 13.02 -7.33
N VAL A 28 18.12 12.28 -7.91
CA VAL A 28 17.69 10.96 -7.40
C VAL A 28 18.46 9.84 -8.09
N ASN A 29 18.87 8.82 -7.34
CA ASN A 29 19.53 7.63 -7.88
C ASN A 29 18.55 6.78 -8.69
N ARG A 30 18.94 6.38 -9.91
CA ARG A 30 18.10 5.57 -10.80
C ARG A 30 17.70 4.23 -10.20
N ASN A 31 18.64 3.53 -9.56
CA ASN A 31 18.39 2.20 -9.02
C ASN A 31 17.40 2.28 -7.85
N SER A 32 17.61 3.18 -6.89
CA SER A 32 16.66 3.36 -5.78
C SER A 32 15.27 3.73 -6.29
N PHE A 33 15.18 4.67 -7.24
CA PHE A 33 13.91 5.07 -7.84
C PHE A 33 13.13 3.90 -8.45
N ILE A 34 13.81 3.03 -9.21
CA ILE A 34 13.18 1.85 -9.82
C ILE A 34 12.80 0.82 -8.75
N VAL A 35 13.68 0.56 -7.77
CA VAL A 35 13.41 -0.39 -6.67
C VAL A 35 12.19 0.05 -5.88
N ASP A 36 12.11 1.33 -5.52
CA ASP A 36 11.00 1.89 -4.75
C ASP A 36 9.68 1.80 -5.53
N ALA A 37 9.70 2.13 -6.82
CA ALA A 37 8.53 2.03 -7.70
C ALA A 37 8.04 0.57 -7.84
N VAL A 38 8.95 -0.39 -7.97
CA VAL A 38 8.61 -1.82 -8.05
C VAL A 38 8.07 -2.33 -6.72
N ALA A 39 8.71 -1.98 -5.60
CA ALA A 39 8.28 -2.35 -4.26
C ALA A 39 6.87 -1.81 -3.97
N GLU A 40 6.61 -0.55 -4.31
CA GLU A 40 5.29 0.06 -4.17
C GLU A 40 4.23 -0.65 -5.02
N LYS A 41 4.54 -0.91 -6.30
CA LYS A 41 3.61 -1.61 -7.19
C LYS A 41 3.28 -3.01 -6.69
N LEU A 42 4.29 -3.79 -6.27
CA LEU A 42 4.08 -5.11 -5.69
C LEU A 42 3.21 -5.06 -4.43
N ARG A 43 3.47 -4.12 -3.52
CA ARG A 43 2.66 -3.94 -2.32
C ARG A 43 1.19 -3.69 -2.66
N ARG A 44 0.91 -2.81 -3.64
CA ARG A 44 -0.46 -2.50 -4.08
C ARG A 44 -1.14 -3.73 -4.71
N GLU A 45 -0.45 -4.47 -5.57
CA GLU A 45 -1.01 -5.69 -6.18
C GLU A 45 -1.31 -6.77 -5.14
N MET A 46 -0.40 -6.96 -4.16
CA MET A 46 -0.61 -7.91 -3.07
C MET A 46 -1.80 -7.52 -2.19
N GLN A 47 -1.96 -6.23 -1.87
CA GLN A 47 -3.13 -5.75 -1.12
C GLN A 47 -4.44 -6.04 -1.86
N VAL A 48 -4.49 -5.73 -3.17
CA VAL A 48 -5.67 -6.02 -4.00
C VAL A 48 -5.96 -7.52 -4.05
N LYS A 49 -4.92 -8.35 -4.20
CA LYS A 49 -5.06 -9.81 -4.16
C LYS A 49 -5.62 -10.27 -2.83
N SER A 50 -5.07 -9.81 -1.71
CA SER A 50 -5.55 -10.16 -0.37
C SER A 50 -7.02 -9.78 -0.18
N PHE A 51 -7.45 -8.59 -0.59
CA PHE A 51 -8.87 -8.20 -0.48
C PHE A 51 -9.80 -9.10 -1.30
N LYS A 52 -9.37 -9.54 -2.48
CA LYS A 52 -10.14 -10.48 -3.31
C LYS A 52 -10.20 -11.87 -2.68
N GLU A 53 -9.09 -12.34 -2.13
CA GLU A 53 -9.01 -13.64 -1.46
C GLU A 53 -9.79 -13.68 -0.14
N THR A 54 -9.88 -12.56 0.57
CA THR A 54 -10.66 -12.47 1.81
C THR A 54 -12.12 -12.07 1.57
N GLN A 55 -12.53 -11.85 0.32
CA GLN A 55 -13.91 -11.53 0.00
C GLN A 55 -14.82 -12.72 0.32
N GLY A 56 -15.79 -12.52 1.20
CA GLY A 56 -16.69 -13.57 1.66
C GLY A 56 -16.07 -14.55 2.66
N ALA A 57 -14.88 -14.24 3.21
CA ALA A 57 -14.28 -15.01 4.29
C ALA A 57 -15.07 -14.88 5.62
N LEU A 58 -15.92 -13.87 5.74
CA LEU A 58 -16.84 -13.68 6.85
C LEU A 58 -18.27 -13.71 6.31
N ALA A 59 -19.10 -14.54 6.92
CA ALA A 59 -20.54 -14.56 6.72
C ALA A 59 -21.19 -13.45 7.59
N PRO A 60 -22.44 -13.03 7.28
CA PRO A 60 -23.16 -12.06 8.11
C PRO A 60 -23.29 -12.49 9.58
N GLU A 61 -23.29 -13.80 9.85
CA GLU A 61 -23.33 -14.37 11.18
C GLU A 61 -22.01 -14.22 11.94
N ASP A 62 -20.87 -14.11 11.24
CA ASP A 62 -19.55 -13.96 11.83
C ASP A 62 -19.28 -12.53 12.32
N ALA A 63 -19.97 -11.53 11.75
CA ALA A 63 -19.93 -10.13 12.17
C ALA A 63 -21.32 -9.45 12.03
N PRO A 64 -22.29 -9.79 12.87
CA PRO A 64 -23.67 -9.28 12.77
C PRO A 64 -23.78 -7.75 12.89
N GLU A 65 -22.85 -7.12 13.62
CA GLU A 65 -22.75 -5.68 13.76
C GLU A 65 -22.41 -4.96 12.45
N TRP A 66 -21.77 -5.64 11.49
CA TRP A 66 -21.48 -5.08 10.17
C TRP A 66 -22.72 -5.07 9.26
N ALA A 67 -23.70 -5.92 9.52
CA ALA A 67 -24.97 -5.94 8.79
C ALA A 67 -25.94 -4.84 9.27
N SER A 68 -25.78 -4.39 10.51
CA SER A 68 -26.70 -3.46 11.19
C SER A 68 -26.18 -2.02 11.31
N SER A 69 -24.90 -1.78 11.05
CA SER A 69 -24.30 -0.44 11.01
C SER A 69 -23.62 -0.18 9.68
N THR A 70 -23.66 1.07 9.22
CA THR A 70 -22.91 1.42 8.01
C THR A 70 -21.42 1.40 8.30
N GLY A 71 -20.60 1.11 7.28
CA GLY A 71 -19.14 1.17 7.44
C GLY A 71 -18.64 2.54 7.93
N ALA A 72 -19.35 3.62 7.61
CA ALA A 72 -19.03 4.97 8.08
C ALA A 72 -19.26 5.14 9.59
N GLU A 73 -20.42 4.72 10.10
CA GLU A 73 -20.73 4.75 11.54
C GLU A 73 -19.77 3.89 12.37
N TRP A 74 -19.37 2.73 11.82
CA TRP A 74 -18.39 1.87 12.46
C TRP A 74 -17.01 2.54 12.54
N VAL A 75 -16.52 3.14 11.44
CA VAL A 75 -15.24 3.87 11.42
C VAL A 75 -15.25 5.06 12.37
N GLU A 76 -16.36 5.81 12.44
CA GLU A 76 -16.53 6.93 13.36
C GLU A 76 -16.41 6.47 14.82
N LYS A 77 -17.13 5.40 15.20
CA LYS A 77 -17.05 4.81 16.55
C LYS A 77 -15.65 4.31 16.90
N VAL A 78 -14.92 3.71 15.95
CA VAL A 78 -13.54 3.25 16.17
C VAL A 78 -12.62 4.45 16.41
N ARG A 79 -12.72 5.49 15.59
CA ARG A 79 -11.90 6.71 15.72
C ARG A 79 -12.20 7.50 17.00
N ASP A 80 -13.45 7.51 17.44
CA ASP A 80 -13.84 8.14 18.70
C ASP A 80 -13.28 7.38 19.90
N LYS A 81 -13.28 6.04 19.86
CA LYS A 81 -12.59 5.22 20.86
C LYS A 81 -11.08 5.49 20.89
N ASP A 82 -10.43 5.57 19.74
CA ASP A 82 -9.00 5.91 19.65
C ASP A 82 -8.70 7.30 20.23
N ARG A 83 -9.61 8.28 20.05
CA ARG A 83 -9.50 9.61 20.67
C ARG A 83 -9.68 9.58 22.18
N MET A 84 -10.57 8.75 22.70
CA MET A 84 -10.80 8.62 24.14
C MET A 84 -9.66 7.91 24.86
N VAL A 85 -8.83 7.13 24.15
CA VAL A 85 -7.67 6.39 24.71
C VAL A 85 -6.38 7.23 24.75
N LEU A 86 -6.39 8.49 24.31
CA LEU A 86 -5.31 9.44 24.57
C LEU A 86 -5.78 10.48 25.59
N PRO A 87 -5.26 10.43 26.83
CA PRO A 87 -4.18 11.35 27.19
C PRO A 87 -3.28 10.84 28.36
N TRP A 88 -1.97 10.68 28.15
CA TRP A 88 -0.99 10.67 29.25
C TRP A 88 -1.15 9.63 30.39
N ASP A 89 -1.69 8.44 30.15
CA ASP A 89 -1.66 7.35 31.16
C ASP A 89 -0.34 6.57 31.12
N ILE A 90 0.77 7.23 31.50
CA ILE A 90 1.97 6.66 32.15
C ILE A 90 2.44 7.66 33.21
#